data_AF-A0A8S9H375-F1
#
_entry.id   AF-A0A8S9H375-F1
#
_cell.length_a   1.000
_cell.length_b   1.000
_cell.length_c   1.000
_cell.angle_alpha   90.00
_cell.angle_beta   90.00
_cell.angle_gamma   90.00
#
_symmetry.space_group_name_H-M   'P 1'
#
loop_
_entity.id
_entity.type
_entity.pdbx_description
1 polymer ?
#
loop_
_entity_poly.entity_id
_entity_poly.type
_entity_poly.pdbx_seq_one_letter_code
_entity_poly.pdbx_strand_id
1 'polypeptide(L)' 'MFKHLLKDDFIYDLSGVDVTRGNNHFKRKDSPVAIPFINNTKLVELTVGPPPIPLELFRFHSYEQLQALETQTLSFSACF' A
#
# COMPACT_ATOMS: atom_id res chain seq x y z
N MET A 1 8.72 -12.14 12.15
CA MET A 1 10.08 -11.65 12.48
C MET A 1 10.34 -10.23 11.99
N PHE A 2 9.87 -9.79 10.82
CA PHE A 2 10.23 -8.49 10.21
C PHE A 2 9.54 -7.22 10.76
N LYS A 3 8.54 -7.32 11.64
CA LYS A 3 7.72 -6.17 12.09
C LYS A 3 8.52 -5.04 12.75
N HIS A 4 9.67 -5.35 13.36
CA HIS A 4 10.51 -4.37 14.04
C HIS A 4 11.60 -3.76 13.12
N LEU A 5 11.68 -4.22 11.87
CA LEU A 5 12.70 -3.78 10.91
C LEU A 5 12.21 -2.63 10.02
N LEU A 6 10.90 -2.47 9.88
CA LEU A 6 10.28 -1.38 9.13
C LEU A 6 9.89 -0.26 10.08
N LYS A 7 10.33 0.95 9.76
CA LYS A 7 9.90 2.18 10.42
C LYS A 7 9.10 3.02 9.42
N ASP A 8 8.08 3.70 9.91
CA ASP A 8 7.31 4.64 9.12
C ASP A 8 8.21 5.78 8.64
N ASP A 9 7.97 6.28 7.42
CA ASP A 9 8.75 7.32 6.74
C ASP A 9 10.21 6.97 6.41
N PHE A 10 10.62 5.71 6.54
CA PHE A 10 11.92 5.21 6.07
C PHE A 10 11.81 4.48 4.74
N ILE A 11 12.90 4.55 3.98
CA ILE A 11 13.00 3.94 2.65
C ILE A 11 13.99 2.79 2.71
N TYR A 12 13.60 1.67 2.12
CA TYR A 12 14.35 0.43 2.17
C TYR A 12 14.55 -0.14 0.77
N ASP A 13 15.76 -0.63 0.50
CA ASP A 13 16.00 -1.56 -0.60
C ASP A 13 15.57 -2.96 -0.16
N LEU A 14 14.75 -3.59 -1.00
CA LEU A 14 14.13 -4.89 -0.74
C LEU A 14 14.58 -5.88 -1.81
N SER A 15 15.25 -6.95 -1.39
CA SER A 15 15.77 -7.98 -2.29
C SER A 15 15.59 -9.40 -1.75
N GLY A 16 15.77 -10.40 -2.61
CA GLY A 16 15.58 -11.82 -2.23
C GLY A 16 14.14 -12.14 -1.85
N VAL A 17 13.19 -11.59 -2.60
CA VAL A 17 11.75 -11.75 -2.36
C VAL A 17 11.10 -12.64 -3.41
N ASP A 18 10.06 -13.35 -3.00
CA ASP A 18 9.13 -13.99 -3.92
C ASP A 18 7.99 -13.03 -4.26
N VAL A 19 7.35 -13.27 -5.40
CA VAL A 19 6.15 -12.54 -5.83
C VAL A 19 5.01 -13.53 -5.95
N THR A 20 3.93 -13.29 -5.23
CA THR A 20 2.74 -14.14 -5.23
C THR A 20 1.51 -13.37 -5.71
N ARG A 21 0.44 -14.09 -6.05
CA ARG A 21 -0.85 -13.47 -6.39
C ARG A 21 -1.40 -12.77 -5.15
N GLY A 22 -1.69 -11.48 -5.27
CA GLY A 22 -2.23 -10.70 -4.16
C GLY A 22 -3.68 -11.06 -3.88
N ASN A 23 -4.02 -11.35 -2.62
CA ASN A 23 -5.39 -11.64 -2.21
C ASN A 23 -6.22 -10.36 -2.02
N ASN A 24 -7.18 -10.11 -2.91
CA ASN A 24 -8.06 -8.94 -2.90
C ASN A 24 -8.96 -8.87 -1.65
N HIS A 25 -9.17 -9.97 -0.93
CA HIS A 25 -10.00 -9.97 0.30
C HIS A 25 -9.30 -9.31 1.49
N PHE A 26 -7.96 -9.20 1.48
CA PHE A 26 -7.19 -8.67 2.61
C PHE A 26 -6.39 -7.41 2.28
N LYS A 27 -6.17 -7.11 1.00
CA LYS A 27 -5.37 -5.95 0.58
C LYS A 27 -6.29 -4.78 0.24
N ARG A 28 -5.94 -3.60 0.74
CA ARG A 28 -6.60 -2.32 0.38
C ARG A 28 -6.00 -1.68 -0.90
N LYS A 29 -5.06 -2.36 -1.55
CA LYS A 29 -4.32 -1.86 -2.72
C LYS A 29 -4.69 -2.68 -3.96
N ASP A 30 -4.82 -2.01 -5.11
CA ASP A 30 -5.26 -2.63 -6.37
C ASP A 30 -4.16 -3.42 -7.10
N SER A 31 -2.98 -3.60 -6.51
CA SER A 31 -1.90 -4.36 -7.12
C SER A 31 -2.28 -5.85 -7.24
N PRO A 32 -2.17 -6.49 -8.42
CA PRO A 32 -2.51 -7.91 -8.60
C PRO A 32 -1.56 -8.86 -7.87
N VAL A 33 -0.43 -8.36 -7.36
CA VAL A 33 0.63 -9.14 -6.72
C VAL A 33 0.86 -8.73 -5.26
N ALA A 34 1.46 -9.63 -4.49
CA ALA A 34 1.93 -9.40 -3.13
C ALA A 34 3.35 -9.93 -2.96
N ILE A 35 4.09 -9.34 -2.03
CA ILE A 35 5.46 -9.73 -1.71
C ILE A 35 5.47 -10.28 -0.27
N PRO A 36 5.46 -11.61 -0.07
CA PRO A 36 5.63 -12.18 1.26
C PRO A 36 7.09 -12.03 1.73
N PHE A 37 7.27 -11.76 3.02
CA PHE A 37 8.60 -11.81 3.62
C PHE A 37 8.98 -13.25 3.97
N ILE A 38 10.09 -13.70 3.40
CA ILE A 38 10.64 -15.04 3.58
C ILE A 38 12.01 -14.95 4.25
N ASN A 39 12.57 -16.08 4.69
CA ASN A 39 13.85 -16.09 5.42
C ASN A 39 15.02 -15.48 4.63
N ASN A 40 14.94 -15.49 3.30
CA ASN A 40 15.99 -14.99 2.41
C ASN A 40 15.77 -13.51 2.03
N THR A 41 14.68 -12.90 2.48
CA THR A 41 14.39 -11.49 2.23
C THR A 41 15.40 -10.62 2.96
N LYS A 42 16.07 -9.76 2.20
CA LYS A 42 17.00 -8.76 2.70
C LYS A 42 16.36 -7.39 2.61
N LEU A 43 16.53 -6.62 3.68
CA LEU A 43 15.99 -5.28 3.84
C LEU A 43 17.13 -4.37 4.28
N VAL A 44 17.45 -3.36 3.46
CA VAL A 44 18.56 -2.43 3.73
C VAL A 44 18.00 -1.01 3.75
N GLU A 45 18.14 -0.33 4.88
CA GLU A 45 17.74 1.08 5.03
C GLU A 45 18.64 1.97 4.16
N LEU A 46 18.02 2.84 3.35
CA LEU A 46 18.75 3.77 2.49
C LEU A 46 18.91 5.12 3.20
N THR A 47 20.15 5.54 3.44
CA THR A 47 20.49 6.80 4.13
C THR A 47 20.72 7.99 3.19
N VAL A 48 20.93 7.73 1.90
CA VAL A 48 21.08 8.78 0.87
C VAL A 48 19.78 8.85 0.09
N GLY A 49 19.21 10.06 0.03
CA GLY A 49 17.86 10.32 -0.46
C GLY A 49 17.60 9.65 -1.80
N PRO A 50 16.49 8.90 -1.94
CA PRO A 50 16.20 8.20 -3.18
C PRO A 50 15.91 9.19 -4.32
N PRO A 51 16.00 8.74 -5.60
CA PRO A 51 15.29 9.43 -6.69
C PRO A 51 13.84 9.68 -6.28
N PRO A 52 13.13 10.69 -6.80
CA PRO A 52 11.91 11.22 -6.21
C PRO A 52 10.83 10.13 -6.09
N ILE A 53 10.81 9.46 -4.94
CA ILE A 53 9.68 8.63 -4.53
C ILE A 53 8.56 9.64 -4.30
N PRO A 54 7.41 9.49 -4.98
CA PRO A 54 6.29 10.38 -4.73
C PRO A 54 5.99 10.31 -3.23
N LEU A 55 6.14 11.44 -2.53
CA LEU A 55 5.56 11.64 -1.21
C LEU A 55 4.10 11.20 -1.30
N GLU A 56 3.61 10.43 -0.32
CA GLU A 56 2.20 10.02 -0.32
C GLU A 56 1.32 11.26 -0.50
N LEU A 57 0.69 11.37 -1.67
CA LEU A 57 -0.22 12.46 -1.97
C LEU A 57 -1.54 12.13 -1.28
N PHE A 58 -1.67 12.59 -0.03
CA PHE A 58 -2.93 12.51 0.68
C PHE A 58 -3.99 13.31 -0.09
N ARG A 59 -5.02 12.60 -0.53
CA ARG A 59 -6.24 13.24 -1.05
C ARG A 59 -7.17 13.51 0.12
N PHE A 60 -7.02 14.68 0.72
CA PHE A 60 -7.96 15.13 1.73
C PHE A 60 -9.33 15.36 1.09
N HIS A 61 -10.36 14.88 1.78
CA HIS A 61 -11.75 15.12 1.39
C HIS A 61 -12.43 15.90 2.51
N SER A 62 -13.26 16.88 2.14
CA SER A 62 -14.16 17.52 3.11
C SER A 62 -15.25 16.54 3.54
N TYR A 63 -15.94 16.87 4.63
CA TYR A 63 -17.05 16.05 5.12
C TYR A 63 -18.15 15.88 4.06
N GLU A 64 -18.47 16.94 3.32
CA GLU A 64 -19.46 16.91 2.23
C GLU A 64 -19.01 16.02 1.08
N GLN A 65 -17.71 16.03 0.75
CA GLN A 65 -17.14 15.15 -0.28
C GLN A 65 -17.20 13.68 0.14
N LEU A 66 -17.01 13.38 1.43
CA LEU A 66 -17.17 12.03 1.96
C LEU A 66 -18.63 11.54 1.91
N GLN A 67 -19.59 12.41 2.24
CA GLN A 67 -21.03 12.09 2.12
C GLN A 67 -21.43 11.76 0.67
N ALA A 68 -20.89 12.49 -0.31
CA ALA A 68 -21.15 12.24 -1.72
C ALA A 68 -20.62 10.88 -2.22
N LEU A 69 -19.47 10.43 -1.70
CA LEU A 69 -18.87 9.12 -2.03
C LEU A 69 -19.71 7.95 -1.48
N GLU A 70 -20.26 8.09 -0.27
CA GLU A 70 -21.16 7.09 0.32
C GLU A 70 -22.44 6.94 -0.50
N THR A 71 -22.99 8.06 -0.96
CA THR A 71 -24.24 8.10 -1.74
C THR A 71 -24.07 7.50 -3.14
N GLN A 72 -22.91 7.70 -3.80
CA GLN A 72 -22.59 7.05 -5.08
C GLN A 72 -22.46 5.52 -4.95
N THR A 73 -21.92 5.04 -3.83
CA THR A 73 -21.74 3.59 -3.62
C THR A 73 -23.09 2.87 -3.50
N LEU A 74 -24.08 3.53 -2.90
CA LEU A 74 -25.46 3.04 -2.80
C LEU A 74 -26.19 3.06 -4.15
N SER A 75 -25.92 4.04 -5.03
CA SER A 75 -26.54 4.04 -6.37
C SER A 75 -25.96 2.98 -7.31
N PHE A 76 -24.66 2.65 -7.19
CA PHE A 76 -24.06 1.55 -7.96
C PHE A 76 -24.49 0.16 -7.47
N SER A 77 -24.76 -0.01 -6.17
CA SER A 77 -25.28 -1.27 -5.62
C SER A 77 -26.76 -1.52 -5.91
N ALA A 78 -27.51 -0.52 -6.39
CA ALA A 78 -28.89 -0.66 -6.83
C ALA A 78 -29.03 -1.03 -8.32
N CYS A 79 -27.90 -1.17 -9.04
CA CYS A 79 -27.85 -1.54 -10.45
C CYS A 79 -27.40 -3.00 -10.69
N PHE A 80 -27.34 -3.84 -9.65
CA PHE A 80 -27.15 -5.30 -9.76
C PHE A 80 -28.18 -6.04 -8.91
#